data_AF-A0AAV6VTE7-F1
#
_entry.id   AF-A0AAV6VTE7-F1
#
_cell.length_a   1.000
_cell.length_b   1.000
_cell.length_c   1.000
_cell.angle_alpha   90.00
_cell.angle_beta   90.00
_cell.angle_gamma   90.00
#
_symmetry.space_group_name_H-M   'P 1'
#
loop_
_entity.id
_entity.type
_entity.pdbx_description
1 polymer ?
#
loop_
_entity_poly.entity_id
_entity_poly.type
_entity_poly.pdbx_seq_one_letter_code
_entity_poly.pdbx_strand_id
1 'polypeptide(L)'
;MYNRSLFLVSCILLVAVASSQYCNWNEVEVECVNECNTCGQRTVCVTDCTPGCDCIPGFYRNWYGICIPERYCGPAPIDDGGVVADDGGCPRQFLCQRSCRRRGLPGGRCVGRRRRTCRCG
;
A
#
# COMPACT_ATOMS: atom_id res chain seq x y z
N MET A 1 -15.94 -2.36 58.49
CA MET A 1 -14.56 -2.24 57.99
C MET A 1 -14.54 -2.82 56.58
N TYR A 2 -14.71 -1.98 55.57
CA TYR A 2 -14.70 -2.42 54.16
C TYR A 2 -13.26 -2.68 53.73
N ASN A 3 -13.03 -3.85 53.13
CA ASN A 3 -11.71 -4.39 52.84
C ASN A 3 -11.06 -3.63 51.67
N ARG A 4 -9.91 -3.01 51.92
CA ARG A 4 -9.18 -2.14 50.97
C ARG A 4 -8.62 -2.89 49.74
N SER A 5 -8.71 -4.21 49.71
CA SER A 5 -8.22 -5.05 48.59
C SER A 5 -9.15 -5.12 47.36
N LEU A 6 -10.42 -4.69 47.45
CA LEU A 6 -11.33 -4.76 46.30
C LEU A 6 -11.28 -3.54 45.36
N PHE A 7 -10.75 -2.40 45.81
CA PHE A 7 -10.73 -1.18 44.99
C PHE A 7 -9.58 -1.13 43.98
N LEU A 8 -8.51 -1.89 44.18
CA LEU A 8 -7.33 -1.85 43.30
C LEU A 8 -7.49 -2.72 42.04
N VAL A 9 -8.35 -3.76 42.08
CA VAL A 9 -8.53 -4.66 40.93
C VAL A 9 -9.53 -4.11 39.91
N SER A 10 -10.35 -3.12 40.31
CA SER A 10 -11.40 -2.56 39.45
C SER A 10 -10.92 -1.48 38.47
N CYS A 11 -9.74 -0.87 38.68
CA CYS A 11 -9.25 0.20 37.78
C CYS A 11 -8.35 -0.32 36.64
N ILE A 12 -7.84 -1.55 36.73
CA ILE A 12 -6.89 -2.09 35.75
C ILE A 12 -7.62 -2.67 34.52
N LEU A 13 -8.92 -2.97 34.63
CA LEU A 13 -9.73 -3.59 33.57
C LEU A 13 -10.57 -2.60 32.73
N LEU A 14 -10.50 -1.29 32.98
CA LEU A 14 -11.27 -0.27 32.23
C LEU A 14 -10.40 0.64 31.35
N VAL A 15 -9.10 0.38 31.22
CA VAL A 15 -8.34 0.95 30.10
C VAL A 15 -8.54 0.02 28.92
N ALA A 16 -9.73 0.08 28.32
CA ALA A 16 -9.86 -0.27 26.93
C ALA A 16 -8.86 0.62 26.21
N VAL A 17 -7.75 0.03 25.76
CA VAL A 17 -6.74 0.73 24.96
C VAL A 17 -7.41 1.02 23.63
N ALA A 18 -8.23 2.08 23.59
CA ALA A 18 -8.67 2.69 22.36
C ALA A 18 -7.40 3.26 21.76
N SER A 19 -6.83 2.51 20.81
CA SER A 19 -5.78 2.98 19.94
C SER A 19 -6.34 4.18 19.18
N SER A 20 -6.18 5.37 19.76
CA SER A 20 -6.31 6.63 19.04
C SER A 20 -5.15 6.66 18.05
N GLN A 21 -5.29 5.90 16.97
CA GLN A 21 -4.34 5.86 15.88
C GLN A 21 -4.55 7.17 15.12
N TYR A 22 -3.88 8.23 15.58
CA TYR A 22 -3.83 9.47 14.84
C TYR A 22 -3.33 9.19 13.42
N CYS A 23 -4.02 9.73 12.42
CA CYS A 23 -3.60 9.59 11.04
C CYS A 23 -2.21 10.23 10.82
N ASN A 24 -1.46 9.73 9.84
CA ASN A 24 -0.15 10.27 9.54
C ASN A 24 -0.26 11.64 8.87
N TRP A 25 0.89 12.24 8.55
CA TRP A 25 0.90 13.48 7.78
C TRP A 25 0.21 13.32 6.43
N ASN A 26 -0.58 14.34 6.10
CA ASN A 26 -1.41 14.41 4.89
C ASN A 26 -2.51 13.34 4.81
N GLU A 27 -2.92 12.81 5.96
CA GLU A 27 -4.06 11.92 6.10
C GLU A 27 -5.13 12.53 7.01
N VAL A 28 -6.38 12.09 6.83
CA VAL A 28 -7.53 12.45 7.65
C VAL A 28 -8.38 11.22 7.91
N GLU A 29 -9.01 11.17 9.08
CA GLU A 29 -9.95 10.12 9.42
C GLU A 29 -11.22 10.27 8.57
N VAL A 30 -11.65 9.17 7.94
CA VAL A 30 -12.83 9.09 7.09
C VAL A 30 -13.64 7.86 7.44
N GLU A 31 -14.95 7.90 7.15
CA GLU A 31 -15.85 6.75 7.38
C GLU A 31 -15.62 5.62 6.36
N CYS A 32 -15.14 5.95 5.16
CA CYS A 32 -14.81 5.00 4.11
C CYS A 32 -13.46 5.38 3.47
N VAL A 33 -12.41 4.61 3.73
CA VAL A 33 -11.11 4.79 3.07
C VAL A 33 -11.20 4.40 1.59
N ASN A 34 -10.70 5.26 0.68
CA ASN A 34 -10.57 4.92 -0.72
C ASN A 34 -9.19 4.31 -1.01
N GLU A 35 -9.10 2.98 -0.99
CA GLU A 35 -7.86 2.23 -1.27
C GLU A 35 -7.28 2.52 -2.67
N CYS A 36 -8.13 2.96 -3.59
CA CYS A 36 -7.73 3.34 -4.95
C CYS A 36 -7.32 4.80 -5.09
N ASN A 37 -7.14 5.55 -4.00
CA ASN A 37 -6.58 6.90 -4.00
C ASN A 37 -5.03 6.89 -3.94
N THR A 38 -4.39 6.34 -4.97
CA THR A 38 -2.94 6.15 -5.04
C THR A 38 -2.28 7.01 -6.12
N CYS A 39 -0.95 7.10 -6.12
CA CYS A 39 -0.26 7.79 -7.22
C CYS A 39 -0.46 7.11 -8.59
N GLY A 40 -0.73 5.79 -8.61
CA GLY A 40 -0.94 5.01 -9.84
C GLY A 40 -2.40 4.89 -10.28
N GLN A 41 -3.33 5.09 -9.36
CA GLN A 41 -4.77 5.01 -9.59
C GLN A 41 -5.43 6.16 -8.84
N ARG A 42 -6.20 6.98 -9.54
CA ARG A 42 -6.81 8.21 -8.99
C ARG A 42 -8.32 8.14 -9.14
N THR A 43 -8.87 7.02 -8.72
CA THR A 43 -10.28 6.69 -8.89
C THR A 43 -10.88 6.41 -7.52
N VAL A 44 -12.20 6.47 -7.42
CA VAL A 44 -12.89 5.85 -6.29
C VAL A 44 -13.14 4.39 -6.66
N CYS A 45 -12.56 3.47 -5.91
CA CYS A 45 -13.03 2.09 -5.91
C CYS A 45 -13.64 1.85 -4.54
N VAL A 46 -14.93 1.54 -4.51
CA VAL A 46 -15.58 1.13 -3.27
C VAL A 46 -15.46 -0.37 -3.20
N THR A 47 -14.32 -0.84 -2.72
CA THR A 47 -14.25 -2.10 -1.98
C THR A 47 -14.70 -1.82 -0.54
N ASP A 48 -15.16 -2.84 0.18
CA ASP A 48 -15.75 -2.78 1.53
C ASP A 48 -15.42 -1.50 2.31
N CYS A 49 -16.43 -0.63 2.50
CA CYS A 49 -16.25 0.64 3.20
C CYS A 49 -15.79 0.37 4.64
N THR A 50 -14.55 0.75 4.92
CA THR A 50 -13.93 0.62 6.24
C THR A 50 -13.51 2.01 6.73
N PRO A 51 -13.88 2.38 7.97
CA PRO A 51 -13.38 3.60 8.60
C PRO A 51 -11.86 3.53 8.80
N GLY A 52 -11.17 4.65 8.61
CA GLY A 52 -9.72 4.71 8.76
C GLY A 52 -9.11 6.02 8.25
N CYS A 53 -7.81 6.01 7.98
CA CYS A 53 -7.06 7.17 7.51
C CYS A 53 -6.91 7.17 5.97
N ASP A 54 -7.38 8.23 5.32
CA ASP A 54 -7.24 8.44 3.88
C ASP A 54 -6.48 9.74 3.57
N CYS A 55 -5.89 9.85 2.39
CA CYS A 55 -5.17 11.05 1.97
C CYS A 55 -6.12 12.24 1.90
N ILE A 56 -5.67 13.40 2.38
CA ILE A 56 -6.41 14.65 2.21
C ILE A 56 -6.52 15.02 0.71
N PRO A 57 -7.50 15.85 0.31
CA PRO A 57 -7.69 16.24 -1.08
C PRO A 57 -6.42 16.81 -1.74
N GLY A 58 -6.08 16.33 -2.95
CA GLY A 58 -4.87 16.70 -3.69
C GLY A 58 -3.61 15.92 -3.32
N PHE A 59 -3.73 14.97 -2.39
CA PHE A 59 -2.67 14.04 -2.00
C PHE A 59 -3.06 12.62 -2.37
N TYR A 60 -2.05 11.82 -2.70
CA TYR A 60 -2.22 10.46 -3.18
C TYR A 60 -1.21 9.55 -2.50
N ARG A 61 -1.64 8.33 -2.17
CA ARG A 61 -0.77 7.35 -1.52
C ARG A 61 0.28 6.86 -2.51
N ASN A 62 1.55 7.13 -2.22
CA ASN A 62 2.65 6.59 -3.01
C ASN A 62 2.86 5.11 -2.67
N TRP A 63 3.81 4.47 -3.36
CA TRP A 63 4.14 3.06 -3.19
C TRP A 63 4.79 2.73 -1.83
N TYR A 64 5.26 3.72 -1.09
CA TYR A 64 5.72 3.57 0.30
C TYR A 64 4.56 3.63 1.32
N GLY A 65 3.32 3.80 0.85
CA GLY A 65 2.17 3.99 1.72
C GLY A 65 2.04 5.41 2.27
N ILE A 66 2.75 6.40 1.73
CA ILE A 66 2.75 7.79 2.23
C ILE A 66 1.90 8.68 1.31
N CYS A 67 0.99 9.47 1.89
CA CYS A 67 0.24 10.50 1.15
C CYS A 67 1.15 11.68 0.80
N ILE A 68 1.40 11.86 -0.50
CA ILE A 68 2.23 12.94 -1.03
C ILE A 68 1.41 13.85 -1.97
N PRO A 69 1.78 15.13 -2.11
CA PRO A 69 1.13 16.01 -3.07
C PRO A 69 1.20 15.44 -4.49
N GLU A 70 0.13 15.58 -5.26
CA GLU A 70 0.01 15.03 -6.62
C GLU A 70 1.23 15.32 -7.52
N ARG A 71 1.77 16.53 -7.44
CA ARG A 71 2.94 16.97 -8.22
C ARG A 71 4.20 16.12 -7.99
N TYR A 72 4.27 15.40 -6.87
CA TYR A 72 5.36 14.50 -6.53
C TYR A 72 5.04 13.03 -6.83
N CYS A 73 3.84 12.72 -7.34
CA CYS A 73 3.58 11.42 -7.93
C CYS A 73 4.41 11.25 -9.20
N GLY A 74 5.62 10.73 -9.04
CA GLY A 74 6.42 10.20 -10.13
C GLY A 74 5.87 8.85 -10.61
N PRO A 75 6.35 8.34 -11.75
CA PRO A 75 6.17 6.93 -12.07
C PRO A 75 6.63 6.10 -10.86
N ALA A 76 5.86 5.08 -10.49
CA ALA A 76 6.30 4.13 -9.48
C ALA A 76 7.73 3.68 -9.84
N PRO A 77 8.68 3.70 -8.89
CA PRO A 77 10.03 3.27 -9.18
C PRO A 77 9.94 1.89 -9.79
N ILE A 78 10.63 1.75 -10.92
CA ILE A 78 10.84 0.46 -11.54
C ILE A 78 11.93 -0.18 -10.70
N ASP A 79 11.55 -0.70 -9.54
CA ASP A 79 12.32 -1.73 -8.89
C ASP A 79 12.23 -2.99 -9.75
N ASP A 80 13.18 -3.91 -9.55
CA ASP A 80 13.29 -5.15 -10.33
C ASP A 80 12.10 -6.13 -10.12
N GLY A 81 11.00 -5.67 -9.49
CA GLY A 81 9.82 -6.44 -9.12
C GLY A 81 8.51 -5.66 -9.26
N GLY A 82 8.38 -4.84 -10.30
CA GLY A 82 7.22 -3.98 -10.54
C GLY A 82 5.87 -4.59 -10.16
N VAL A 83 5.16 -3.82 -9.33
CA VAL A 83 3.84 -4.05 -8.72
C VAL A 83 3.87 -5.07 -7.59
N VAL A 84 3.68 -4.58 -6.35
CA VAL A 84 3.14 -5.38 -5.24
C VAL A 84 1.80 -5.97 -5.68
N ALA A 85 1.87 -7.16 -6.25
CA ALA A 85 0.84 -8.16 -6.21
C ALA A 85 1.59 -9.43 -5.82
N ASP A 86 1.16 -10.03 -4.72
CA ASP A 86 1.71 -11.25 -4.15
C ASP A 86 2.26 -12.22 -5.21
N ASP A 87 3.48 -12.71 -4.97
CA ASP A 87 4.19 -13.79 -5.67
C ASP A 87 5.02 -13.50 -6.95
N GLY A 88 6.02 -12.62 -6.84
CA GLY A 88 7.35 -12.77 -7.47
C GLY A 88 7.45 -13.34 -8.89
N GLY A 89 7.04 -12.58 -9.92
CA GLY A 89 7.29 -12.99 -11.31
C GLY A 89 7.11 -11.92 -12.40
N CYS A 90 7.10 -12.37 -13.67
CA CYS A 90 6.98 -11.60 -14.91
C CYS A 90 5.54 -11.60 -15.50
N PRO A 91 4.53 -10.97 -14.89
CA PRO A 91 3.20 -10.89 -15.51
C PRO A 91 3.17 -9.94 -16.72
N ARG A 92 4.12 -9.00 -16.79
CA ARG A 92 4.13 -7.91 -17.78
C ARG A 92 5.22 -8.11 -18.83
N GLN A 93 4.82 -8.66 -19.98
CA GLN A 93 5.68 -8.90 -21.14
C GLN A 93 6.46 -7.64 -21.59
N PHE A 94 5.86 -6.45 -21.51
CA PHE A 94 6.53 -5.20 -21.89
C PHE A 94 7.67 -4.82 -20.94
N LEU A 95 7.55 -5.10 -19.63
CA LEU A 95 8.61 -4.84 -18.65
C LEU A 95 9.80 -5.77 -18.89
N CYS A 96 9.55 -7.04 -19.18
CA CYS A 96 10.59 -8.00 -19.56
C CYS A 96 11.34 -7.56 -20.82
N GLN A 97 10.61 -7.15 -21.87
CA GLN A 97 11.22 -6.63 -23.09
C GLN A 97 12.08 -5.38 -22.82
N ARG A 98 11.57 -4.41 -22.07
CA ARG A 98 12.30 -3.18 -21.73
C ARG A 98 13.57 -3.46 -20.92
N SER A 99 13.49 -4.39 -19.97
CA SER A 99 14.63 -4.78 -19.11
C SER A 99 15.75 -5.42 -19.93
N CYS A 100 15.42 -6.39 -20.80
CA CYS A 100 16.43 -7.03 -21.65
C CYS A 100 17.08 -6.05 -22.64
N ARG A 101 16.31 -5.15 -23.24
CA ARG A 101 16.85 -4.11 -24.14
C ARG A 101 17.83 -3.17 -23.45
N ARG A 102 17.56 -2.80 -22.19
CA ARG A 102 18.50 -1.98 -21.38
C ARG A 102 19.83 -2.70 -21.11
N ARG A 103 19.86 -4.02 -21.18
CA ARG A 103 21.07 -4.86 -21.04
C ARG A 103 21.77 -5.13 -22.38
N GLY A 104 21.34 -4.48 -23.45
CA GLY A 104 21.90 -4.68 -24.80
C GLY A 104 21.43 -5.96 -25.49
N LEU A 105 20.36 -6.60 -25.01
CA LEU A 105 19.78 -7.81 -25.62
C LEU A 105 18.59 -7.46 -26.53
N PRO A 106 18.28 -8.27 -27.55
CA PRO A 106 17.20 -7.99 -28.51
C PRO A 106 15.82 -7.84 -27.86
N GLY A 107 15.56 -8.60 -26.81
CA GLY A 107 14.37 -8.49 -25.99
C GLY A 107 14.27 -9.60 -24.96
N GLY A 108 13.06 -9.83 -24.47
CA GLY A 108 12.79 -10.92 -23.54
C GLY A 108 11.34 -11.35 -23.56
N ARG A 109 11.09 -12.56 -23.07
CA ARG A 109 9.76 -13.15 -22.96
C ARG A 109 9.51 -13.69 -21.56
N CYS A 110 8.33 -13.44 -21.03
CA CYS A 110 7.90 -14.07 -19.79
C CYS A 110 7.52 -15.54 -20.06
N VAL A 111 8.20 -16.46 -19.38
CA VAL A 111 8.12 -17.92 -19.50
C VAL A 111 7.86 -18.57 -18.14
N GLY A 112 7.67 -19.89 -18.13
CA GLY A 112 7.39 -20.67 -16.92
C GLY A 112 5.92 -20.62 -16.49
N ARG A 113 5.62 -21.30 -15.37
CA ARG A 113 4.26 -21.38 -14.82
C ARG A 113 3.80 -19.96 -14.42
N ARG A 114 2.60 -19.59 -14.85
CA ARG A 114 2.04 -18.22 -14.68
C ARG A 114 2.93 -17.10 -15.24
N ARG A 115 3.79 -17.41 -16.21
CA ARG A 115 4.74 -16.46 -16.83
C ARG A 115 5.66 -15.78 -15.81
N ARG A 116 6.00 -16.43 -14.69
CA ARG A 116 6.75 -15.76 -13.62
C ARG A 116 8.22 -15.49 -13.95
N THR A 117 8.79 -16.01 -15.04
CA THR A 117 10.23 -15.89 -15.33
C THR A 117 10.49 -15.05 -16.58
N CYS A 118 11.31 -14.00 -16.53
CA CYS A 118 11.74 -13.27 -17.74
C CYS A 118 12.98 -13.95 -18.35
N ARG A 119 12.90 -14.39 -19.61
CA ARG A 119 14.04 -14.95 -20.37
C ARG A 119 14.42 -13.98 -21.49
N CYS A 120 15.62 -13.41 -21.42
CA CYS A 120 16.17 -12.58 -22.50
C CYS A 120 16.74 -13.44 -23.63
N GLY A 121 16.64 -12.94 -24.86
CA GLY A 121 17.12 -13.59 -26.08
C GLY A 121 16.93 -12.70 -27.30
#